data_AF-A0A1Q5MST7-F1
#
_entry.id   AF-A0A1Q5MST7-F1
#
_cell.length_a   1.000
_cell.length_b   1.000
_cell.length_c   1.000
_cell.angle_alpha   90.00
_cell.angle_beta   90.00
_cell.angle_gamma   90.00
#
_symmetry.space_group_name_H-M   'P 1'
#
loop_
_entity.id
_entity.type
_entity.pdbx_description
1 polymer ?
#
loop_
_entity_poly.entity_id
_entity_poly.type
_entity_poly.pdbx_seq_one_letter_code
_entity_poly.pdbx_strand_id
1 'polypeptide(L)'
;MTRIAINGFGRIGRNVLRALLERDSELEVVAVNDLTEPATLARLLAYDTTAGRLGRPVTVDGNALVVDGRRIRVLAEREPEQLPWAELGVDIVLEATGRFTSAAAARGHLTAGAKKVLVSAPSDGADVTLAYGVNSDAYDPARHTIVSNASCTTNALAPLAAVLDELAGIEHGFMTTVHAYTQEQNLQDGPHRDARRARAAAVNIVPTTTGAAKAIGLVLPNLDGKLSGDSIRVPVPVGSIVELNTTVARDVTREDVLAAYRAAAQGPLAGVLEYSDDPLVSSDITGNPASAVFDSALTRVDGRHVKVVAWYDNEWGFSNRVIDTLTLLATG
;
A
#
# COMPACT_ATOMS: atom_id res chain seq x y z
N MET A 1 15.12 18.08 6.71
CA MET A 1 14.59 17.57 5.44
C MET A 1 15.40 16.40 4.92
N THR A 2 14.73 15.27 4.73
CA THR A 2 15.26 14.02 4.15
C THR A 2 14.91 13.98 2.68
N ARG A 3 15.91 13.76 1.83
CA ARG A 3 15.78 13.83 0.37
C ARG A 3 15.36 12.48 -0.17
N ILE A 4 14.20 12.42 -0.81
CA ILE A 4 13.65 11.18 -1.37
C ILE A 4 13.56 11.25 -2.90
N ALA A 5 13.74 10.10 -3.54
CA ALA A 5 13.47 9.94 -4.97
C ALA A 5 12.37 8.89 -5.18
N ILE A 6 11.57 9.06 -6.23
CA ILE A 6 10.52 8.11 -6.61
C ILE A 6 10.95 7.42 -7.90
N ASN A 7 11.19 6.12 -7.84
CA ASN A 7 11.41 5.29 -9.03
C ASN A 7 10.09 4.65 -9.47
N GLY A 8 9.57 5.02 -10.64
CA GLY A 8 8.23 4.66 -11.11
C GLY A 8 7.18 5.69 -10.70
N PHE A 9 6.73 6.50 -11.66
CA PHE A 9 5.73 7.54 -11.49
C PHE A 9 4.33 7.10 -11.99
N GLY A 10 4.02 5.83 -11.70
CA GLY A 10 2.70 5.22 -11.86
C GLY A 10 1.68 5.73 -10.84
N ARG A 11 0.62 4.95 -10.58
CA ARG A 11 -0.46 5.35 -9.65
C ARG A 11 0.08 5.62 -8.24
N ILE A 12 0.88 4.71 -7.68
CA ILE A 12 1.46 4.86 -6.32
C ILE A 12 2.42 6.04 -6.25
N GLY A 13 3.39 6.15 -7.17
CA GLY A 13 4.36 7.25 -7.17
C GLY A 13 3.70 8.62 -7.28
N ARG A 14 2.68 8.77 -8.14
CA ARG A 14 1.90 10.02 -8.23
C ARG A 14 1.10 10.29 -6.96
N ASN A 15 0.40 9.30 -6.42
CA ASN A 15 -0.41 9.48 -5.21
C ASN A 15 0.45 9.81 -3.98
N VAL A 16 1.66 9.27 -3.88
CA VAL A 16 2.63 9.67 -2.84
C VAL A 16 3.00 11.15 -2.99
N LEU A 17 3.32 11.63 -4.20
CA LEU A 17 3.58 13.06 -4.39
C LEU A 17 2.34 13.91 -4.08
N ARG A 18 1.15 13.49 -4.51
CA ARG A 18 -0.11 14.18 -4.21
C ARG A 18 -0.33 14.34 -2.70
N ALA A 19 -0.25 13.24 -1.96
CA ALA A 19 -0.44 13.26 -0.51
C ALA A 19 0.68 14.05 0.21
N LEU A 20 1.94 14.00 -0.26
CA LEU A 20 3.02 14.81 0.31
C LEU A 20 2.80 16.32 0.13
N LEU A 21 2.13 16.76 -0.95
CA LEU A 21 1.84 18.18 -1.13
C LEU A 21 0.81 18.69 -0.12
N GLU A 22 -0.04 17.81 0.41
CA GLU A 22 -1.09 18.11 1.39
C GLU A 22 -0.61 18.00 2.85
N ARG A 23 0.57 17.42 3.08
CA ARG A 23 1.11 17.15 4.41
C ARG A 23 2.30 18.04 4.70
N ASP A 24 2.36 18.54 5.93
CA ASP A 24 3.61 19.05 6.49
C ASP A 24 4.51 17.85 6.80
N SER A 25 5.63 17.75 6.10
CA SER A 25 6.57 16.64 6.22
C SER A 25 8.00 17.11 6.01
N GLU A 26 8.93 16.43 6.68
CA GLU A 26 10.38 16.61 6.47
C GLU A 26 10.87 15.92 5.20
N LEU A 27 10.00 15.26 4.43
CA LEU A 27 10.37 14.57 3.18
C LEU A 27 10.37 15.54 1.99
N GLU A 28 11.48 15.59 1.25
CA GLU A 28 11.63 16.39 0.04
C GLU A 28 11.75 15.48 -1.18
N VAL A 29 10.82 15.55 -2.13
CA VAL A 29 10.94 14.81 -3.40
C VAL A 29 11.87 15.57 -4.34
N VAL A 30 13.08 15.06 -4.52
CA VAL A 30 14.14 15.73 -5.31
C VAL A 30 14.21 15.22 -6.74
N ALA A 31 13.78 13.98 -6.96
CA ALA A 31 13.79 13.36 -8.28
C ALA A 31 12.66 12.32 -8.45
N VAL A 32 12.23 12.18 -9.70
CA VAL A 32 11.35 11.14 -10.19
C VAL A 32 12.02 10.47 -11.38
N ASN A 33 12.05 9.14 -11.42
CA ASN A 33 12.47 8.36 -12.57
C ASN A 33 11.27 7.62 -13.19
N ASP A 34 11.03 7.82 -14.48
CA ASP A 34 10.05 7.05 -15.26
C ASP A 34 10.45 7.06 -16.74
N LEU A 35 10.09 6.01 -17.49
CA LEU A 35 10.50 5.83 -18.89
C LEU A 35 9.58 6.60 -19.85
N THR A 36 9.38 7.89 -19.57
CA THR A 36 8.55 8.78 -20.39
C THR A 36 8.96 10.25 -20.22
N GLU A 37 8.47 11.09 -21.13
CA GLU A 37 8.79 12.52 -21.18
C GLU A 37 8.16 13.29 -20.00
N PRO A 38 8.83 14.33 -19.46
CA PRO A 38 8.31 15.15 -18.35
C PRO A 38 6.89 15.71 -18.58
N ALA A 39 6.55 16.07 -19.83
CA ALA A 39 5.23 16.59 -20.17
C ALA A 39 4.10 15.57 -19.94
N THR A 40 4.37 14.28 -20.19
CA THR A 40 3.43 13.19 -19.91
C THR A 40 3.22 13.03 -18.41
N LEU A 41 4.31 13.05 -17.64
CA LEU A 41 4.25 12.94 -16.17
C LEU A 41 3.50 14.12 -15.56
N ALA A 42 3.76 15.35 -16.02
CA ALA A 42 3.05 16.56 -15.59
C ALA A 42 1.54 16.44 -15.84
N ARG A 43 1.15 15.97 -17.03
CA ARG A 43 -0.26 15.78 -17.41
C ARG A 43 -0.94 14.74 -16.52
N LEU A 44 -0.32 13.59 -16.30
CA LEU A 44 -0.88 12.51 -15.46
C LEU A 44 -0.89 12.86 -13.97
N LEU A 45 0.02 13.72 -13.51
CA LEU A 45 -0.01 14.24 -12.15
C LEU A 45 -1.16 15.25 -11.98
N ALA A 46 -1.34 16.18 -12.94
CA ALA A 46 -2.37 17.21 -12.85
C ALA A 46 -3.81 16.66 -12.98
N TYR A 47 -4.00 15.57 -13.72
CA TYR A 47 -5.31 14.99 -14.04
C TYR A 47 -5.32 13.48 -13.77
N ASP A 48 -6.15 13.05 -12.83
CA ASP A 48 -6.37 11.64 -12.50
C ASP A 48 -7.87 11.31 -12.47
N THR A 49 -8.24 10.13 -12.96
CA THR A 49 -9.65 9.69 -13.03
C THR A 49 -10.23 9.39 -11.66
N THR A 50 -9.43 8.86 -10.73
CA THR A 50 -9.86 8.45 -9.39
C THR A 50 -9.66 9.55 -8.36
N ALA A 51 -8.51 10.21 -8.37
CA ALA A 51 -8.16 11.27 -7.42
C ALA A 51 -8.52 12.69 -7.95
N GLY A 52 -9.11 12.79 -9.15
CA GLY A 52 -9.47 14.07 -9.74
C GLY A 52 -8.28 14.95 -10.11
N ARG A 53 -8.54 16.26 -10.24
CA ARG A 53 -7.51 17.26 -10.53
C ARG A 53 -6.67 17.53 -9.29
N LEU A 54 -5.36 17.73 -9.47
CA LEU A 54 -4.46 18.05 -8.35
C LEU A 54 -4.80 19.37 -7.64
N GLY A 55 -5.42 20.31 -8.35
CA GLY A 55 -5.75 21.63 -7.79
C GLY A 55 -4.53 22.56 -7.58
N ARG A 56 -3.34 22.15 -8.02
CA ARG A 56 -2.10 22.93 -7.96
C ARG A 56 -1.48 23.11 -9.35
N PRO A 57 -0.71 24.20 -9.59
CA PRO A 57 0.03 24.36 -10.83
C PRO A 57 1.05 23.24 -11.02
N VAL A 58 1.03 22.62 -12.20
CA VAL A 58 2.02 21.63 -12.65
C VAL A 58 2.52 22.07 -14.01
N THR A 59 3.79 22.44 -14.09
CA THR A 59 4.46 22.85 -15.33
C THR A 59 5.74 22.04 -15.53
N VAL A 60 6.29 22.13 -16.74
CA VAL A 60 7.57 21.50 -17.10
C VAL A 60 8.58 22.58 -17.42
N ASP A 61 9.80 22.41 -16.94
CA ASP A 61 10.94 23.25 -17.31
C ASP A 61 12.17 22.37 -17.61
N GLY A 62 12.41 22.12 -18.89
CA GLY A 62 13.40 21.15 -19.36
C GLY A 62 13.10 19.75 -18.83
N ASN A 63 14.08 19.15 -18.16
CA ASN A 63 13.96 17.82 -17.55
C ASN A 63 13.52 17.91 -16.07
N ALA A 64 12.58 18.80 -15.76
CA ALA A 64 12.05 18.94 -14.41
C ALA A 64 10.54 19.17 -14.41
N LEU A 65 9.87 18.60 -13.41
CA LEU A 65 8.51 18.99 -13.02
C LEU A 65 8.62 20.18 -12.08
N VAL A 66 7.75 21.18 -12.27
CA VAL A 66 7.56 22.27 -11.32
C VAL A 66 6.15 22.16 -10.79
N VAL A 67 6.02 21.75 -9.53
CA VAL A 67 4.75 21.48 -8.85
C VAL A 67 4.62 22.47 -7.70
N ASP A 68 3.65 23.38 -7.79
CA ASP A 68 3.44 24.40 -6.75
C ASP A 68 4.73 25.19 -6.41
N GLY A 69 5.50 25.55 -7.45
CA GLY A 69 6.79 26.23 -7.33
C GLY A 69 7.98 25.34 -6.95
N ARG A 70 7.76 24.08 -6.56
CA ARG A 70 8.82 23.12 -6.21
C ARG A 70 9.36 22.43 -7.45
N ARG A 71 10.67 22.44 -7.64
CA ARG A 71 11.35 21.82 -8.80
C ARG A 71 11.79 20.41 -8.47
N ILE A 72 11.35 19.43 -9.26
CA ILE A 72 11.65 18.01 -9.12
C ILE A 72 12.34 17.52 -10.39
N ARG A 73 13.53 16.94 -10.28
CA ARG A 73 14.28 16.42 -11.44
C ARG A 73 13.54 15.21 -12.04
N VAL A 74 13.42 15.18 -13.36
CA VAL A 74 12.90 14.00 -14.09
C VAL A 74 14.08 13.27 -14.73
N LEU A 75 14.09 11.95 -14.54
CA LEU A 75 15.04 11.00 -15.12
C LEU A 75 14.27 9.94 -15.91
N ALA A 76 14.95 9.31 -16.86
CA ALA A 76 14.41 8.24 -17.70
C ALA A 76 15.46 7.13 -17.89
N GLU A 77 15.91 6.56 -16.77
CA GLU A 77 16.88 5.46 -16.72
C GLU A 77 16.16 4.13 -16.44
N ARG A 78 16.58 3.08 -17.14
CA ARG A 78 15.97 1.74 -17.07
C ARG A 78 16.54 0.92 -15.93
N GLU A 79 17.82 1.07 -15.65
CA GLU A 79 18.54 0.22 -14.70
C GLU A 79 18.84 0.99 -13.39
N PRO A 80 18.42 0.48 -12.23
CA PRO A 80 18.43 1.21 -10.97
C PRO A 80 19.82 1.63 -10.48
N GLU A 81 20.87 0.90 -10.87
CA GLU A 81 22.27 1.17 -10.54
C GLU A 81 22.91 2.29 -11.36
N GLN A 82 22.30 2.68 -12.48
CA GLN A 82 22.80 3.78 -13.33
C GLN A 82 22.20 5.14 -12.95
N LEU A 83 21.29 5.16 -11.97
CA LEU A 83 20.65 6.38 -11.50
C LEU A 83 21.65 7.25 -10.71
N PRO A 84 21.61 8.58 -10.85
CA PRO A 84 22.56 9.50 -10.20
C PRO A 84 22.15 9.82 -8.75
N TRP A 85 21.82 8.83 -7.93
CA TRP A 85 21.31 9.05 -6.56
C TRP A 85 22.35 9.70 -5.64
N ALA A 86 23.63 9.31 -5.76
CA ALA A 86 24.73 9.95 -5.05
C ALA A 86 24.85 11.44 -5.39
N GLU A 87 24.79 11.79 -6.68
CA GLU A 87 24.90 13.18 -7.16
C GLU A 87 23.73 14.04 -6.64
N LEU A 88 22.53 13.47 -6.63
CA LEU A 88 21.32 14.15 -6.17
C LEU A 88 21.18 14.19 -4.64
N GLY A 89 22.06 13.50 -3.92
CA GLY A 89 22.05 13.39 -2.46
C GLY A 89 20.77 12.73 -1.96
N VAL A 90 20.33 11.64 -2.60
CA VAL A 90 19.11 10.92 -2.21
C VAL A 90 19.37 10.08 -0.97
N ASP A 91 18.59 10.29 0.08
CA ASP A 91 18.64 9.49 1.30
C ASP A 91 17.84 8.18 1.13
N ILE A 92 16.60 8.29 0.63
CA ILE A 92 15.69 7.14 0.51
C ILE A 92 15.07 7.10 -0.89
N VAL A 93 15.11 5.93 -1.53
CA VAL A 93 14.37 5.70 -2.78
C VAL A 93 13.06 4.98 -2.47
N LEU A 94 11.96 5.53 -2.96
CA LEU A 94 10.70 4.80 -3.10
C LEU A 94 10.73 4.02 -4.43
N GLU A 95 10.80 2.71 -4.34
CA GLU A 95 10.68 1.79 -5.49
C GLU A 95 9.20 1.48 -5.73
N ALA A 96 8.63 2.11 -6.76
CA ALA A 96 7.22 2.08 -7.15
C ALA A 96 6.98 1.70 -8.61
N THR A 97 7.95 1.05 -9.26
CA THR A 97 7.79 0.52 -10.62
C THR A 97 6.97 -0.76 -10.66
N GLY A 98 6.97 -1.53 -9.57
CA GLY A 98 6.45 -2.91 -9.55
C GLY A 98 7.32 -3.92 -10.30
N ARG A 99 8.49 -3.52 -10.80
CA ARG A 99 9.45 -4.36 -11.52
C ARG A 99 10.60 -4.82 -10.63
N PHE A 100 11.19 -3.91 -9.86
CA PHE A 100 12.35 -4.20 -8.99
C PHE A 100 11.91 -4.56 -7.56
N THR A 101 10.95 -5.49 -7.45
CA THR A 101 10.29 -5.75 -6.17
C THR A 101 11.06 -6.66 -5.23
N SER A 102 12.08 -7.40 -5.66
CA SER A 102 12.90 -8.20 -4.73
C SER A 102 14.04 -7.35 -4.16
N ALA A 103 14.54 -7.69 -2.98
CA ALA A 103 15.64 -6.96 -2.38
C ALA A 103 16.92 -7.01 -3.22
N ALA A 104 17.15 -8.11 -3.95
CA ALA A 104 18.25 -8.23 -4.89
C ALA A 104 18.12 -7.23 -6.07
N ALA A 105 16.91 -7.08 -6.61
CA ALA A 105 16.63 -6.16 -7.71
C ALA A 105 16.67 -4.68 -7.26
N ALA A 106 16.12 -4.38 -6.08
CA ALA A 106 16.11 -3.05 -5.49
C ALA A 106 17.51 -2.56 -5.06
N ARG A 107 18.47 -3.48 -4.87
CA ARG A 107 19.84 -3.17 -4.43
C ARG A 107 20.59 -2.25 -5.39
N GLY A 108 20.21 -2.21 -6.67
CA GLY A 108 20.79 -1.27 -7.64
C GLY A 108 20.69 0.19 -7.16
N HIS A 109 19.62 0.57 -6.46
CA HIS A 109 19.51 1.91 -5.90
C HIS A 109 20.54 2.23 -4.82
N LEU A 110 20.93 1.25 -4.01
CA LEU A 110 22.01 1.43 -3.03
C LEU A 110 23.36 1.59 -3.75
N THR A 111 23.60 0.80 -4.80
CA THR A 111 24.79 0.94 -5.66
C THR A 111 24.87 2.33 -6.30
N ALA A 112 23.73 2.87 -6.73
CA ALA A 112 23.60 4.22 -7.28
C ALA A 112 23.82 5.35 -6.24
N GLY A 113 23.87 5.01 -4.94
CA GLY A 113 24.23 5.92 -3.86
C GLY A 113 23.08 6.35 -2.94
N ALA A 114 21.88 5.78 -3.06
CA ALA A 114 20.85 5.96 -2.05
C ALA A 114 21.22 5.25 -0.74
N LYS A 115 20.81 5.78 0.42
CA LYS A 115 21.11 5.16 1.72
C LYS A 115 20.14 4.03 2.08
N LYS A 116 18.87 4.18 1.72
CA LYS A 116 17.80 3.19 1.98
C LYS A 116 16.85 3.07 0.79
N VAL A 117 16.11 1.97 0.73
CA VAL A 117 15.08 1.71 -0.27
C VAL A 117 13.81 1.23 0.41
N LEU A 118 12.68 1.87 0.07
CA LEU A 118 11.35 1.39 0.40
C LEU A 118 10.69 0.82 -0.85
N VAL A 119 10.40 -0.48 -0.85
CA VAL A 119 9.67 -1.15 -1.93
C VAL A 119 8.17 -1.05 -1.64
N SER A 120 7.41 -0.51 -2.59
CA SER A 120 5.95 -0.30 -2.47
C SER A 120 5.11 -1.53 -2.87
N ALA A 121 5.67 -2.71 -2.69
CA ALA A 121 5.05 -4.00 -2.98
C ALA A 121 5.66 -5.09 -2.06
N PRO A 122 5.06 -6.28 -1.97
CA PRO A 122 5.69 -7.42 -1.32
C PRO A 122 7.08 -7.69 -1.92
N SER A 123 8.10 -7.73 -1.07
CA SER A 123 9.49 -7.89 -1.49
C SER A 123 10.13 -9.14 -0.89
N ASP A 124 10.47 -10.08 -1.77
CA ASP A 124 11.26 -11.24 -1.40
C ASP A 124 12.67 -10.82 -0.97
N GLY A 125 13.14 -11.39 0.15
CA GLY A 125 14.44 -11.09 0.75
C GLY A 125 14.62 -9.67 1.31
N ALA A 126 13.55 -8.89 1.51
CA ALA A 126 13.64 -7.60 2.21
C ALA A 126 14.11 -7.80 3.66
N ASP A 127 14.80 -6.81 4.21
CA ASP A 127 15.33 -6.86 5.58
C ASP A 127 14.19 -6.93 6.61
N VAL A 128 13.09 -6.20 6.33
CA VAL A 128 11.84 -6.26 7.09
C VAL A 128 10.65 -5.92 6.19
N THR A 129 9.50 -6.54 6.48
CA THR A 129 8.20 -6.16 5.89
C THR A 129 7.35 -5.48 6.94
N LEU A 130 6.88 -4.26 6.63
CA LEU A 130 6.11 -3.43 7.54
C LEU A 130 4.67 -3.26 7.05
N ALA A 131 3.72 -3.43 7.97
CA ALA A 131 2.41 -2.80 7.91
C ALA A 131 2.41 -1.71 8.98
N TYR A 132 2.53 -0.47 8.55
CA TYR A 132 2.73 0.66 9.46
C TYR A 132 1.58 0.77 10.47
N GLY A 133 1.93 1.02 11.73
CA GLY A 133 1.03 1.07 12.89
C GLY A 133 0.77 -0.30 13.52
N VAL A 134 1.02 -1.41 12.82
CA VAL A 134 0.86 -2.77 13.36
C VAL A 134 2.19 -3.33 13.86
N ASN A 135 3.25 -3.26 13.06
CA ASN A 135 4.59 -3.77 13.42
C ASN A 135 5.70 -2.76 13.12
N SER A 136 5.41 -1.46 13.19
CA SER A 136 6.38 -0.39 12.90
C SER A 136 7.65 -0.46 13.77
N ASP A 137 7.53 -1.00 14.97
CA ASP A 137 8.62 -1.22 15.93
C ASP A 137 9.60 -2.32 15.51
N ALA A 138 9.23 -3.17 14.54
CA ALA A 138 10.14 -4.15 13.96
C ALA A 138 11.25 -3.51 13.11
N TYR A 139 11.17 -2.22 12.80
CA TYR A 139 12.19 -1.50 12.04
C TYR A 139 13.42 -1.16 12.90
N ASP A 140 14.59 -1.66 12.50
CA ASP A 140 15.89 -1.29 13.07
C ASP A 140 16.69 -0.47 12.04
N PRO A 141 16.90 0.84 12.24
CA PRO A 141 17.62 1.69 11.28
C PRO A 141 19.09 1.34 11.11
N ALA A 142 19.72 0.65 12.07
CA ALA A 142 21.10 0.21 11.98
C ALA A 142 21.27 -1.04 11.12
N ARG A 143 20.20 -1.81 10.91
CA ARG A 143 20.24 -3.11 10.22
C ARG A 143 19.43 -3.14 8.92
N HIS A 144 18.35 -2.37 8.85
CA HIS A 144 17.37 -2.45 7.76
C HIS A 144 17.57 -1.31 6.76
N THR A 145 17.93 -1.70 5.54
CA THR A 145 18.24 -0.80 4.42
C THR A 145 17.25 -0.95 3.27
N ILE A 146 16.80 -2.17 2.99
CA ILE A 146 15.77 -2.46 1.98
C ILE A 146 14.52 -2.96 2.71
N VAL A 147 13.50 -2.12 2.74
CA VAL A 147 12.27 -2.35 3.48
C VAL A 147 11.11 -2.57 2.53
N SER A 148 10.24 -3.51 2.85
CA SER A 148 8.98 -3.76 2.13
C SER A 148 7.84 -3.05 2.84
N ASN A 149 7.05 -2.26 2.11
CA ASN A 149 5.79 -1.68 2.62
C ASN A 149 4.60 -2.66 2.49
N ALA A 150 4.89 -3.95 2.27
CA ALA A 150 3.90 -4.99 1.97
C ALA A 150 3.00 -4.63 0.77
N SER A 151 1.75 -5.09 0.78
CA SER A 151 0.73 -4.74 -0.22
C SER A 151 -0.40 -3.92 0.40
N CYS A 152 -1.22 -3.27 -0.42
CA CYS A 152 -2.44 -2.59 0.04
C CYS A 152 -3.39 -3.55 0.80
N THR A 153 -3.61 -4.77 0.30
CA THR A 153 -4.42 -5.77 1.00
C THR A 153 -3.78 -6.22 2.31
N THR A 154 -2.45 -6.36 2.40
CA THR A 154 -1.78 -6.69 3.67
C THR A 154 -1.95 -5.57 4.69
N ASN A 155 -1.82 -4.31 4.26
CA ASN A 155 -2.03 -3.15 5.13
C ASN A 155 -3.49 -3.05 5.62
N ALA A 156 -4.47 -3.49 4.83
CA ALA A 156 -5.87 -3.55 5.25
C ALA A 156 -6.18 -4.75 6.17
N LEU A 157 -5.57 -5.91 5.90
CA LEU A 157 -5.79 -7.15 6.66
C LEU A 157 -5.07 -7.15 8.01
N ALA A 158 -3.87 -6.58 8.10
CA ALA A 158 -3.06 -6.60 9.32
C ALA A 158 -3.76 -6.02 10.55
N PRO A 159 -4.40 -4.83 10.51
CA PRO A 159 -5.13 -4.32 11.67
C PRO A 159 -6.34 -5.19 12.03
N LEU A 160 -7.02 -5.79 11.06
CA LEU A 160 -8.09 -6.76 11.35
C LEU A 160 -7.56 -7.99 12.11
N ALA A 161 -6.51 -8.60 11.58
CA ALA A 161 -5.94 -9.80 12.16
C ALA A 161 -5.35 -9.53 13.55
N ALA A 162 -4.65 -8.40 13.74
CA ALA A 162 -4.05 -8.03 15.02
C ALA A 162 -5.11 -7.86 16.13
N VAL A 163 -6.15 -7.06 15.88
CA VAL A 163 -7.21 -6.81 16.88
C VAL A 163 -7.96 -8.09 17.23
N LEU A 164 -8.29 -8.91 16.23
CA LEU A 164 -9.03 -10.15 16.47
C LEU A 164 -8.18 -11.23 17.15
N ASP A 165 -6.89 -11.33 16.82
CA ASP A 165 -5.98 -12.27 17.49
C ASP A 165 -5.73 -11.87 18.95
N GLU A 166 -5.50 -10.59 19.23
CA GLU A 166 -5.37 -10.09 20.60
C GLU A 166 -6.66 -10.34 21.41
N LEU A 167 -7.82 -10.07 20.79
CA LEU A 167 -9.10 -10.31 21.44
C LEU A 167 -9.32 -11.79 21.71
N ALA A 168 -9.29 -12.65 20.68
CA ALA A 168 -9.88 -13.99 20.77
C ALA A 168 -8.91 -15.14 20.43
N GLY A 169 -7.69 -14.83 19.97
CA GLY A 169 -6.71 -15.78 19.46
C GLY A 169 -7.19 -16.46 18.18
N ILE A 170 -6.55 -16.19 17.04
CA ILE A 170 -6.88 -16.83 15.77
C ILE A 170 -6.21 -18.21 15.73
N GLU A 171 -7.02 -19.26 15.52
CA GLU A 171 -6.55 -20.63 15.30
C GLU A 171 -6.25 -20.87 13.82
N HIS A 172 -7.19 -20.50 12.95
CA HIS A 172 -7.08 -20.56 11.50
C HIS A 172 -8.03 -19.55 10.86
N GLY A 173 -7.69 -19.03 9.68
CA GLY A 173 -8.57 -18.13 8.95
C GLY A 173 -8.39 -18.17 7.43
N PHE A 174 -9.45 -17.77 6.74
CA PHE A 174 -9.48 -17.58 5.31
C PHE A 174 -9.96 -16.17 5.01
N MET A 175 -9.15 -15.41 4.28
CA MET A 175 -9.54 -14.08 3.80
C MET A 175 -9.95 -14.13 2.33
N THR A 176 -10.97 -13.35 1.98
CA THR A 176 -11.31 -13.04 0.59
C THR A 176 -11.22 -11.54 0.40
N THR A 177 -10.55 -11.09 -0.66
CA THR A 177 -10.59 -9.67 -1.04
C THR A 177 -11.31 -9.50 -2.36
N VAL A 178 -12.36 -8.67 -2.36
CA VAL A 178 -12.96 -8.17 -3.60
C VAL A 178 -12.25 -6.86 -3.92
N HIS A 179 -11.43 -6.91 -4.96
CA HIS A 179 -10.41 -5.89 -5.19
C HIS A 179 -10.71 -5.13 -6.48
N ALA A 180 -10.60 -3.80 -6.42
CA ALA A 180 -10.60 -2.92 -7.58
C ALA A 180 -9.57 -3.37 -8.62
N TYR A 181 -9.79 -3.06 -9.90
CA TYR A 181 -8.83 -3.46 -10.92
C TYR A 181 -7.49 -2.73 -10.77
N THR A 182 -6.42 -3.33 -11.28
CA THR A 182 -5.08 -2.74 -11.29
C THR A 182 -4.47 -2.82 -12.69
N GLN A 183 -3.34 -2.16 -12.92
CA GLN A 183 -2.62 -2.20 -14.20
C GLN A 183 -2.04 -3.59 -14.53
N GLU A 184 -1.99 -4.53 -13.58
CA GLU A 184 -1.64 -5.93 -13.83
C GLU A 184 -2.76 -6.72 -14.57
N GLN A 185 -3.91 -6.11 -14.83
CA GLN A 185 -4.99 -6.72 -15.62
C GLN A 185 -5.10 -6.07 -17.00
N ASN A 186 -5.50 -6.86 -18.00
CA ASN A 186 -5.65 -6.36 -19.36
C ASN A 186 -7.02 -5.70 -19.56
N LEU A 187 -7.05 -4.58 -20.29
CA LEU A 187 -8.30 -3.93 -20.69
C LEU A 187 -9.12 -4.81 -21.67
N GLN A 188 -8.43 -5.52 -22.55
CA GLN A 188 -8.99 -6.50 -23.49
C GLN A 188 -8.35 -7.86 -23.27
N ASP A 189 -8.93 -8.92 -23.81
CA ASP A 189 -8.30 -10.25 -23.76
C ASP A 189 -6.90 -10.20 -24.39
N GLY A 190 -5.87 -10.61 -23.66
CA GLY A 190 -4.48 -10.52 -24.10
C GLY A 190 -3.50 -11.36 -23.28
N PRO A 191 -2.25 -11.56 -23.73
CA PRO A 191 -1.29 -12.41 -23.04
C PRO A 191 -1.01 -11.96 -21.60
N HIS A 192 -1.03 -12.92 -20.67
CA HIS A 192 -0.67 -12.69 -19.27
C HIS A 192 -0.28 -14.04 -18.62
N ARG A 193 0.61 -14.03 -17.62
CA ARG A 193 1.09 -15.24 -16.91
C ARG A 193 -0.02 -15.97 -16.13
N ASP A 194 -0.97 -15.21 -15.60
CA ASP A 194 -2.21 -15.69 -15.02
C ASP A 194 -3.30 -15.61 -16.09
N ALA A 195 -3.79 -16.78 -16.54
CA ALA A 195 -4.77 -16.92 -17.60
C ALA A 195 -6.14 -16.29 -17.28
N ARG A 196 -6.46 -16.06 -16.00
CA ARG A 196 -7.69 -15.35 -15.61
C ARG A 196 -7.51 -13.84 -15.72
N ARG A 197 -6.35 -13.31 -15.33
CA ARG A 197 -6.00 -11.87 -15.49
C ARG A 197 -5.74 -11.47 -16.95
N ALA A 198 -5.56 -12.46 -17.83
CA ALA A 198 -5.50 -12.28 -19.28
C ALA A 198 -6.82 -11.76 -19.88
N ARG A 199 -7.95 -11.89 -19.17
CA ARG A 199 -9.29 -11.54 -19.66
C ARG A 199 -9.64 -10.08 -19.39
N ALA A 200 -10.47 -9.49 -20.26
CA ALA A 200 -10.88 -8.09 -20.21
C ALA A 200 -11.41 -7.67 -18.82
N ALA A 201 -10.67 -6.79 -18.14
CA ALA A 201 -10.91 -6.43 -16.74
C ALA A 201 -12.24 -5.68 -16.51
N ALA A 202 -12.68 -4.90 -17.49
CA ALA A 202 -13.84 -4.02 -17.34
C ALA A 202 -15.20 -4.76 -17.33
N VAL A 203 -15.23 -6.05 -17.67
CA VAL A 203 -16.47 -6.82 -17.84
C VAL A 203 -16.43 -8.20 -17.18
N ASN A 204 -15.41 -8.49 -16.37
CA ASN A 204 -15.25 -9.77 -15.71
C ASN A 204 -15.06 -9.62 -14.19
N ILE A 205 -15.59 -10.60 -13.46
CA ILE A 205 -15.19 -10.92 -12.10
C ILE A 205 -14.08 -11.96 -12.22
N VAL A 206 -12.86 -11.64 -11.76
CA VAL A 206 -11.65 -12.42 -12.04
C VAL A 206 -11.06 -12.98 -10.74
N PRO A 207 -11.30 -14.26 -10.42
CA PRO A 207 -10.65 -14.91 -9.29
C PRO A 207 -9.15 -15.09 -9.53
N THR A 208 -8.31 -14.82 -8.54
CA THR A 208 -6.86 -14.92 -8.65
C THR A 208 -6.24 -15.16 -7.27
N THR A 209 -5.00 -15.65 -7.26
CA THR A 209 -4.26 -15.82 -6.01
C THR A 209 -3.82 -14.47 -5.44
N THR A 210 -3.64 -14.43 -4.12
CA THR A 210 -3.06 -13.28 -3.42
C THR A 210 -1.98 -13.75 -2.45
N GLY A 211 -0.90 -12.98 -2.35
CA GLY A 211 0.14 -13.18 -1.35
C GLY A 211 -0.19 -12.54 -0.01
N ALA A 212 -1.26 -11.73 0.09
CA ALA A 212 -1.52 -10.88 1.24
C ALA A 212 -1.74 -11.66 2.54
N ALA A 213 -2.50 -12.77 2.48
CA ALA A 213 -2.71 -13.64 3.63
C ALA A 213 -1.41 -14.30 4.11
N LYS A 214 -0.56 -14.77 3.17
CA LYS A 214 0.75 -15.36 3.52
C LYS A 214 1.70 -14.33 4.10
N ALA A 215 1.69 -13.11 3.56
CA ALA A 215 2.51 -12.00 4.04
C ALA A 215 2.16 -11.57 5.47
N ILE A 216 1.00 -11.99 6.00
CA ILE A 216 0.66 -11.71 7.39
C ILE A 216 1.67 -12.30 8.37
N GLY A 217 2.24 -13.48 8.09
CA GLY A 217 3.22 -14.11 8.97
C GLY A 217 4.52 -13.30 9.09
N LEU A 218 4.82 -12.46 8.10
CA LEU A 218 5.97 -11.54 8.14
C LEU A 218 5.69 -10.31 9.01
N VAL A 219 4.43 -9.94 9.19
CA VAL A 219 3.99 -8.75 9.93
C VAL A 219 3.56 -9.11 11.36
N LEU A 220 2.85 -10.23 11.51
CA LEU A 220 2.33 -10.81 12.75
C LEU A 220 2.81 -12.26 12.86
N PRO A 221 4.03 -12.51 13.38
CA PRO A 221 4.65 -13.84 13.39
C PRO A 221 3.84 -14.93 14.12
N ASN A 222 3.04 -14.56 15.12
CA ASN A 222 2.08 -15.41 15.81
C ASN A 222 0.95 -15.96 14.91
N LEU A 223 0.76 -15.38 13.72
CA LEU A 223 -0.20 -15.79 12.70
C LEU A 223 0.45 -16.47 11.50
N ASP A 224 1.76 -16.71 11.52
CA ASP A 224 2.44 -17.40 10.44
C ASP A 224 1.84 -18.80 10.19
N GLY A 225 1.54 -19.07 8.93
CA GLY A 225 0.86 -20.31 8.50
C GLY A 225 -0.62 -20.44 8.90
N LYS A 226 -1.21 -19.51 9.66
CA LYS A 226 -2.61 -19.62 10.12
C LYS A 226 -3.63 -19.02 9.15
N LEU A 227 -3.22 -18.07 8.31
CA LEU A 227 -4.11 -17.40 7.36
C LEU A 227 -3.81 -17.79 5.92
N SER A 228 -4.87 -18.04 5.17
CA SER A 228 -4.85 -18.23 3.72
C SER A 228 -5.88 -17.33 3.06
N GLY A 229 -5.88 -17.23 1.73
CA GLY A 229 -6.89 -16.42 1.06
C GLY A 229 -6.73 -16.27 -0.44
N ASP A 230 -7.80 -15.74 -1.03
CA ASP A 230 -7.94 -15.48 -2.45
C ASP A 230 -8.37 -14.04 -2.72
N SER A 231 -8.21 -13.63 -3.98
CA SER A 231 -8.67 -12.33 -4.47
C SER A 231 -9.65 -12.51 -5.62
N ILE A 232 -10.66 -11.65 -5.65
CA ILE A 232 -11.63 -11.53 -6.73
C ILE A 232 -11.52 -10.12 -7.27
N ARG A 233 -10.98 -9.95 -8.48
CA ARG A 233 -10.92 -8.62 -9.12
C ARG A 233 -12.27 -8.27 -9.73
N VAL A 234 -12.71 -7.04 -9.56
CA VAL A 234 -14.00 -6.55 -10.09
C VAL A 234 -13.81 -5.27 -10.90
N PRO A 235 -14.76 -4.92 -11.80
CA PRO A 235 -14.73 -3.68 -12.60
C PRO A 235 -14.95 -2.38 -11.82
N VAL A 236 -14.29 -2.23 -10.67
CA VAL A 236 -14.33 -1.04 -9.81
C VAL A 236 -12.95 -0.35 -9.90
N PRO A 237 -12.88 0.97 -10.10
CA PRO A 237 -11.62 1.67 -10.37
C PRO A 237 -10.72 1.87 -9.14
N VAL A 238 -11.34 1.99 -7.97
CA VAL A 238 -10.70 2.13 -6.67
C VAL A 238 -11.74 1.80 -5.59
N GLY A 239 -11.25 1.36 -4.44
CA GLY A 239 -12.07 0.98 -3.31
C GLY A 239 -12.31 -0.52 -3.30
N SER A 240 -11.56 -1.19 -2.44
CA SER A 240 -11.55 -2.64 -2.29
C SER A 240 -12.08 -3.00 -0.91
N ILE A 241 -12.42 -4.27 -0.73
CA ILE A 241 -12.88 -4.82 0.55
C ILE A 241 -12.13 -6.10 0.84
N VAL A 242 -11.81 -6.33 2.11
CA VAL A 242 -11.26 -7.59 2.62
C VAL A 242 -12.15 -8.10 3.73
N GLU A 243 -12.54 -9.36 3.62
CA GLU A 243 -13.18 -10.10 4.70
C GLU A 243 -12.23 -11.15 5.24
N LEU A 244 -12.22 -11.32 6.56
CA LEU A 244 -11.45 -12.33 7.27
C LEU A 244 -12.43 -13.20 8.06
N ASN A 245 -12.56 -14.46 7.65
CA ASN A 245 -13.37 -15.47 8.32
C ASN A 245 -12.42 -16.38 9.13
N THR A 246 -12.67 -16.53 10.42
CA THR A 246 -11.73 -17.20 11.34
C THR A 246 -12.43 -18.15 12.28
N THR A 247 -11.68 -19.16 12.72
CA THR A 247 -11.96 -19.87 13.97
C THR A 247 -11.08 -19.27 15.05
N VAL A 248 -11.67 -18.86 16.16
CA VAL A 248 -10.97 -18.27 17.31
C VAL A 248 -10.90 -19.22 18.50
N ALA A 249 -9.92 -19.03 19.38
CA ALA A 249 -9.62 -19.94 20.48
C ALA A 249 -10.65 -19.87 21.62
N ARG A 250 -11.29 -18.71 21.81
CA ARG A 250 -12.31 -18.49 22.85
C ARG A 250 -13.60 -17.92 22.29
N ASP A 251 -14.71 -18.21 22.95
CA ASP A 251 -16.00 -17.60 22.64
C ASP A 251 -15.94 -16.09 22.89
N VAL A 252 -16.52 -15.34 21.95
CA VAL A 252 -16.71 -13.90 22.02
C VAL A 252 -18.12 -13.57 21.54
N THR A 253 -18.66 -12.44 21.94
CA THR A 253 -19.91 -11.91 21.37
C THR A 253 -19.61 -10.93 20.23
N ARG A 254 -20.61 -10.63 19.40
CA ARG A 254 -20.48 -9.54 18.42
C ARG A 254 -20.15 -8.21 19.10
N GLU A 255 -20.71 -7.96 20.28
CA GLU A 255 -20.47 -6.74 21.05
C GLU A 255 -19.01 -6.63 21.51
N ASP A 256 -18.40 -7.73 21.97
CA ASP A 256 -16.98 -7.78 22.33
C ASP A 256 -16.08 -7.44 21.13
N VAL A 257 -16.38 -8.03 19.96
CA VAL A 257 -15.66 -7.74 18.72
C VAL A 257 -15.79 -6.26 18.37
N LEU A 258 -17.02 -5.73 18.30
CA LEU A 258 -17.24 -4.32 17.95
C LEU A 258 -16.56 -3.36 18.92
N ALA A 259 -16.57 -3.67 20.23
CA ALA A 259 -15.92 -2.86 21.25
C ALA A 259 -14.39 -2.86 21.08
N ALA A 260 -13.78 -4.02 20.81
CA ALA A 260 -12.34 -4.14 20.58
C ALA A 260 -11.88 -3.32 19.37
N TYR A 261 -12.61 -3.42 18.25
CA TYR A 261 -12.28 -2.66 17.04
C TYR A 261 -12.47 -1.16 17.21
N ARG A 262 -13.51 -0.74 17.94
CA ARG A 262 -13.73 0.68 18.27
C ARG A 262 -12.61 1.23 19.14
N ALA A 263 -12.20 0.48 20.16
CA ALA A 263 -11.09 0.86 21.05
C ALA A 263 -9.75 0.93 20.29
N ALA A 264 -9.47 -0.04 19.42
CA ALA A 264 -8.26 -0.06 18.61
C ALA A 264 -8.18 1.14 17.65
N ALA A 265 -9.28 1.44 16.95
CA ALA A 265 -9.38 2.57 16.02
C ALA A 265 -9.26 3.94 16.71
N GLN A 266 -9.71 4.06 17.97
CA GLN A 266 -9.61 5.30 18.76
C GLN A 266 -8.31 5.40 19.57
N GLY A 267 -7.53 4.32 19.64
CA GLY A 267 -6.31 4.23 20.45
C GLY A 267 -5.10 3.88 19.59
N PRO A 268 -4.52 2.68 19.75
CA PRO A 268 -3.21 2.34 19.17
C PRO A 268 -3.17 2.35 17.65
N LEU A 269 -4.31 2.17 16.96
CA LEU A 269 -4.39 2.13 15.50
C LEU A 269 -5.05 3.39 14.90
N ALA A 270 -5.17 4.48 15.65
CA ALA A 270 -5.73 5.72 15.15
C ALA A 270 -4.99 6.21 13.88
N GLY A 271 -5.74 6.52 12.82
CA GLY A 271 -5.20 6.93 11.52
C GLY A 271 -4.75 5.76 10.61
N VAL A 272 -4.71 4.53 11.13
CA VAL A 272 -4.46 3.29 10.37
C VAL A 272 -5.74 2.48 10.22
N LEU A 273 -6.49 2.33 11.30
CA LEU A 273 -7.79 1.68 11.37
C LEU A 273 -8.86 2.73 11.70
N GLU A 274 -9.88 2.81 10.85
CA GLU A 274 -11.12 3.53 11.12
C GLU A 274 -12.23 2.54 11.45
N TYR A 275 -13.19 2.97 12.26
CA TYR A 275 -14.37 2.20 12.61
C TYR A 275 -15.60 2.87 12.03
N SER A 276 -16.39 2.14 11.24
CA SER A 276 -17.62 2.64 10.63
C SER A 276 -18.84 1.83 11.08
N ASP A 277 -19.90 2.57 11.44
CA ASP A 277 -21.25 2.06 11.65
C ASP A 277 -22.17 2.34 10.43
N ASP A 278 -21.65 3.03 9.41
CA ASP A 278 -22.42 3.43 8.23
C ASP A 278 -22.52 2.28 7.22
N PRO A 279 -23.63 2.16 6.46
CA PRO A 279 -23.80 1.17 5.42
C PRO A 279 -23.03 1.56 4.14
N LEU A 280 -21.70 1.49 4.21
CA LEU A 280 -20.78 1.94 3.17
C LEU A 280 -20.85 1.09 1.88
N VAL A 281 -20.57 1.74 0.75
CA VAL A 281 -20.18 1.09 -0.51
C VAL A 281 -18.79 1.53 -0.96
N SER A 282 -18.22 0.88 -1.98
CA SER A 282 -16.81 1.06 -2.37
C SER A 282 -16.44 2.50 -2.74
N SER A 283 -17.37 3.29 -3.28
CA SER A 283 -17.12 4.68 -3.65
C SER A 283 -16.97 5.60 -2.43
N ASP A 284 -17.62 5.27 -1.31
CA ASP A 284 -17.70 6.15 -0.13
C ASP A 284 -16.35 6.27 0.59
N ILE A 285 -15.46 5.29 0.38
CA ILE A 285 -14.11 5.28 0.95
C ILE A 285 -13.04 5.81 -0.01
N THR A 286 -13.41 6.26 -1.21
CA THR A 286 -12.43 6.78 -2.18
C THR A 286 -11.76 8.04 -1.62
N GLY A 287 -10.43 8.06 -1.60
CA GLY A 287 -9.66 9.14 -0.98
C GLY A 287 -9.56 9.06 0.55
N ASN A 288 -10.04 7.98 1.17
CA ASN A 288 -9.84 7.74 2.60
C ASN A 288 -8.37 7.33 2.87
N PRO A 289 -7.64 8.00 3.79
CA PRO A 289 -6.22 7.74 4.04
C PRO A 289 -5.97 6.54 4.99
N ALA A 290 -6.99 5.98 5.64
CA ALA A 290 -6.83 4.82 6.51
C ALA A 290 -6.42 3.56 5.71
N SER A 291 -5.68 2.67 6.36
CA SER A 291 -5.35 1.37 5.77
C SER A 291 -6.54 0.43 5.73
N ALA A 292 -7.42 0.54 6.73
CA ALA A 292 -8.62 -0.26 6.89
C ALA A 292 -9.75 0.58 7.49
N VAL A 293 -10.92 0.56 6.86
CA VAL A 293 -12.17 1.09 7.40
C VAL A 293 -13.03 -0.11 7.79
N PHE A 294 -13.00 -0.47 9.07
CA PHE A 294 -13.76 -1.59 9.62
C PHE A 294 -15.26 -1.35 9.50
N ASP A 295 -15.97 -2.36 8.98
CA ASP A 295 -17.42 -2.31 8.75
C ASP A 295 -18.15 -3.12 9.83
N SER A 296 -18.76 -2.40 10.79
CA SER A 296 -19.44 -3.03 11.93
C SER A 296 -20.71 -3.79 11.51
N ALA A 297 -21.36 -3.35 10.43
CA ALA A 297 -22.59 -3.94 9.91
C ALA A 297 -22.34 -5.30 9.24
N LEU A 298 -21.13 -5.53 8.72
CA LEU A 298 -20.72 -6.79 8.10
C LEU A 298 -20.08 -7.80 9.07
N THR A 299 -19.86 -7.42 10.33
CA THR A 299 -19.31 -8.31 11.37
C THR A 299 -20.30 -9.41 11.76
N ARG A 300 -19.85 -10.66 11.82
CA ARG A 300 -20.66 -11.83 12.24
C ARG A 300 -19.89 -12.65 13.27
N VAL A 301 -20.62 -13.20 14.23
CA VAL A 301 -20.12 -14.12 15.25
C VAL A 301 -21.10 -15.28 15.34
N ASP A 302 -20.59 -16.49 15.13
CA ASP A 302 -21.34 -17.75 15.23
C ASP A 302 -20.52 -18.75 16.04
N GLY A 303 -20.74 -18.78 17.36
CA GLY A 303 -19.86 -19.46 18.31
C GLY A 303 -18.43 -18.95 18.19
N ARG A 304 -17.48 -19.87 17.94
CA ARG A 304 -16.06 -19.55 17.71
C ARG A 304 -15.74 -19.16 16.27
N HIS A 305 -16.72 -19.08 15.38
CA HIS A 305 -16.52 -18.59 14.02
C HIS A 305 -16.77 -17.08 13.96
N VAL A 306 -15.74 -16.30 13.64
CA VAL A 306 -15.81 -14.83 13.61
C VAL A 306 -15.46 -14.33 12.21
N LYS A 307 -16.35 -13.50 11.66
CA LYS A 307 -16.15 -12.76 10.42
C LYS A 307 -16.01 -11.28 10.73
N VAL A 308 -14.91 -10.70 10.28
CA VAL A 308 -14.66 -9.25 10.29
C VAL A 308 -14.36 -8.76 8.89
N VAL A 309 -14.69 -7.50 8.61
CA VAL A 309 -14.60 -6.93 7.26
C VAL A 309 -14.06 -5.50 7.35
N ALA A 310 -13.18 -5.14 6.40
CA ALA A 310 -12.76 -3.76 6.20
C ALA A 310 -12.75 -3.38 4.73
N TRP A 311 -13.19 -2.15 4.47
CA TRP A 311 -12.95 -1.46 3.22
C TRP A 311 -11.56 -0.80 3.22
N TYR A 312 -11.01 -0.57 2.04
CA TYR A 312 -9.77 0.19 1.90
C TYR A 312 -9.65 0.80 0.51
N ASP A 313 -9.24 2.07 0.45
CA ASP A 313 -8.75 2.65 -0.79
C ASP A 313 -7.37 2.05 -1.07
N ASN A 314 -7.34 1.09 -2.00
CA ASN A 314 -6.15 0.33 -2.34
C ASN A 314 -5.03 1.17 -2.97
N GLU A 315 -5.25 2.45 -3.23
CA GLU A 315 -4.23 3.38 -3.71
C GLU A 315 -3.93 4.45 -2.69
N TRP A 316 -4.94 5.17 -2.21
CA TRP A 316 -4.75 6.34 -1.36
C TRP A 316 -4.33 5.97 0.06
N GLY A 317 -5.01 5.01 0.69
CA GLY A 317 -4.61 4.51 2.01
C GLY A 317 -3.20 3.93 1.98
N PHE A 318 -2.87 3.16 0.93
CA PHE A 318 -1.53 2.60 0.75
C PHE A 318 -0.46 3.67 0.51
N SER A 319 -0.71 4.68 -0.32
CA SER A 319 0.21 5.80 -0.54
C SER A 319 0.46 6.61 0.74
N ASN A 320 -0.54 6.77 1.60
CA ASN A 320 -0.34 7.40 2.91
C ASN A 320 0.55 6.54 3.82
N ARG A 321 0.36 5.21 3.83
CA ARG A 321 1.27 4.29 4.54
C ARG A 321 2.69 4.31 4.00
N VAL A 322 2.86 4.48 2.68
CA VAL A 322 4.19 4.68 2.10
C VAL A 322 4.86 5.92 2.69
N ILE A 323 4.15 7.04 2.81
CA ILE A 323 4.71 8.28 3.40
C ILE A 323 5.05 8.09 4.88
N ASP A 324 4.18 7.41 5.63
CA ASP A 324 4.39 7.14 7.05
C ASP A 324 5.64 6.27 7.26
N THR A 325 5.82 5.24 6.43
CA THR A 325 7.01 4.38 6.44
C THR A 325 8.26 5.12 5.97
N LEU A 326 8.19 5.96 4.92
CA LEU A 326 9.32 6.81 4.52
C LEU A 326 9.75 7.74 5.65
N THR A 327 8.79 8.28 6.40
CA THR A 327 9.06 9.14 7.56
C THR A 327 9.75 8.34 8.67
N LEU A 328 9.33 7.10 8.93
CA LEU A 328 10.00 6.20 9.88
C LEU A 328 11.44 5.86 9.43
N LEU A 329 11.65 5.63 8.14
CA LEU A 329 13.00 5.35 7.60
C LEU A 329 13.92 6.59 7.68
N ALA A 330 13.35 7.79 7.72
CA ALA A 330 14.09 9.05 7.78
C ALA A 330 14.63 9.37 9.19
N THR A 331 14.14 8.74 10.25
CA THR A 331 14.54 9.05 11.65
C THR A 331 15.84 8.38 12.11
N GLY A 332 16.57 7.70 11.23
CA GLY A 332 17.86 7.07 11.56
C GLY A 332 18.82 7.09 10.39
#